data_AF-A0A0F8Y5K4-F1
#
_entry.id   AF-A0A0F8Y5K4-F1
#
_cell.length_a   1.000
_cell.length_b   1.000
_cell.length_c   1.000
_cell.angle_alpha   90.00
_cell.angle_beta   90.00
_cell.angle_gamma   90.00
#
_symmetry.space_group_name_H-M   'P 1'
#
loop_
_entity.id
_entity.type
_entity.pdbx_description
1 polymer ?
#
loop_
_entity_poly.entity_id
_entity_poly.type
_entity_poly.pdbx_seq_one_letter_code
_entity_poly.pdbx_strand_id
1 'polypeptide(L)'
;DEQVQLLRQGGTNGDDQVLLNAASGLIGSPEIGEDGILDARSLLQGKLSPGRPVRIESSAIDDGFFRIEKVIHFGDIAGNEWYSDIEARAI
;
A
#
# COMPACT_ATOMS: atom_id res chain seq x y z
N ASP A 1 16.16 -16.68 -4.63
CA ASP A 1 16.84 -15.96 -3.53
C ASP A 1 15.91 -15.82 -2.34
N GLU A 2 16.12 -16.64 -1.31
CA GLU A 2 15.30 -16.65 -0.09
C GLU A 2 15.92 -15.70 0.95
N GLN A 3 15.56 -14.42 0.87
CA GLN A 3 16.03 -13.41 1.81
C GLN A 3 14.93 -13.04 2.79
N VAL A 4 15.27 -12.95 4.07
CA VAL A 4 14.36 -12.52 5.13
C VAL A 4 14.73 -11.09 5.53
N GLN A 5 13.74 -10.21 5.55
CA GLN A 5 13.88 -8.87 6.07
C GLN A 5 13.46 -8.82 7.53
N LEU A 6 14.30 -8.22 8.38
CA LEU A 6 13.97 -7.94 9.78
C LEU A 6 13.84 -6.44 9.98
N LEU A 7 12.65 -5.99 10.38
CA LEU A 7 12.36 -4.61 10.73
C LEU A 7 12.12 -4.48 12.23
N ARG A 8 12.43 -3.31 12.80
CA ARG A 8 11.93 -2.97 14.13
C ARG A 8 10.40 -2.91 14.07
N GLN A 9 9.74 -3.23 15.18
CA GLN A 9 8.30 -3.01 15.29
C GLN A 9 7.99 -1.52 15.00
N GLY A 10 7.00 -1.26 14.14
CA GLY A 10 6.69 0.08 13.62
C GLY A 10 7.69 0.67 12.60
N GLY A 11 8.85 0.04 12.37
CA GLY A 11 9.85 0.54 11.42
C GLY A 11 9.53 0.26 9.95
N THR A 12 10.12 1.05 9.05
CA THR A 12 10.02 0.87 7.60
C THR A 12 11.26 0.17 7.02
N ASN A 13 11.18 -0.29 5.79
CA ASN A 13 12.25 -1.00 5.08
C ASN A 13 13.41 -0.11 4.60
N GLY A 14 13.33 1.21 4.79
CA GLY A 14 14.32 2.18 4.36
C GLY A 14 14.25 2.57 2.89
N ASP A 15 13.32 2.01 2.11
CA ASP A 15 13.07 2.43 0.74
C ASP A 15 12.34 3.78 0.70
N ASP A 16 12.46 4.47 -0.44
CA ASP A 16 11.66 5.65 -0.74
C ASP A 16 10.16 5.33 -0.73
N GLN A 17 9.39 6.29 -0.24
CA GLN A 17 7.93 6.19 -0.17
C GLN A 17 7.29 6.07 -1.56
N VAL A 18 6.18 5.35 -1.63
CA VAL A 18 5.29 5.37 -2.80
C VAL A 18 4.19 6.39 -2.56
N LEU A 19 3.91 7.25 -3.54
CA LEU A 19 2.75 8.14 -3.50
C LEU A 19 1.54 7.43 -4.11
N LEU A 20 0.45 7.30 -3.36
CA LEU A 20 -0.83 6.77 -3.83
C LEU A 20 -1.92 7.85 -3.75
N ASN A 21 -2.35 8.31 -4.91
CA ASN A 21 -3.50 9.19 -5.10
C ASN A 21 -4.18 8.84 -6.44
N ALA A 22 -5.30 9.48 -6.76
CA ALA A 22 -6.05 9.17 -7.98
C ALA A 22 -5.21 9.31 -9.28
N ALA A 23 -4.20 10.19 -9.29
CA ALA A 23 -3.32 10.40 -10.44
C ALA A 23 -2.16 9.38 -10.51
N SER A 24 -1.71 8.85 -9.37
CA SER A 24 -0.64 7.84 -9.29
C SER A 24 -1.15 6.40 -9.24
N GLY A 25 -2.46 6.20 -9.34
CA GLY A 25 -3.08 4.90 -9.52
C GLY A 25 -3.87 4.36 -8.34
N LEU A 26 -4.23 5.18 -7.34
CA LEU A 26 -5.23 4.80 -6.34
C LEU A 26 -6.58 4.53 -7.03
N ILE A 27 -7.22 3.41 -6.72
CA ILE A 27 -8.50 2.99 -7.26
C ILE A 27 -9.53 3.01 -6.13
N GLY A 28 -10.63 3.73 -6.36
CA GLY A 28 -11.69 3.88 -5.36
C GLY A 28 -11.26 4.78 -4.20
N SER A 29 -11.91 4.56 -3.06
CA SER A 29 -11.63 5.31 -1.83
C SER A 29 -10.93 4.40 -0.83
N PRO A 30 -9.82 4.85 -0.21
CA PRO A 30 -9.21 4.13 0.90
C PRO A 30 -10.08 4.25 2.15
N GLU A 31 -10.03 3.25 3.01
CA GLU A 31 -10.86 3.15 4.23
C GLU A 31 -9.98 2.80 5.43
N ILE A 32 -10.22 3.45 6.58
CA ILE A 32 -9.54 3.14 7.84
C ILE A 32 -10.52 2.35 8.72
N GLY A 33 -10.18 1.10 9.00
CA GLY A 33 -10.92 0.24 9.91
C GLY A 33 -10.80 0.66 11.38
N GLU A 34 -11.67 0.14 12.24
CA GLU A 34 -11.68 0.43 13.68
C GLU A 34 -10.37 0.00 14.41
N ASP A 35 -9.61 -0.92 13.83
CA ASP A 35 -8.30 -1.39 14.30
C ASP A 35 -7.12 -0.50 13.84
N GLY A 36 -7.44 0.59 13.12
CA GLY A 36 -6.48 1.53 12.55
C GLY A 36 -5.71 0.98 11.36
N ILE A 37 -6.18 -0.10 10.73
CA ILE A 37 -5.65 -0.59 9.46
C ILE A 37 -6.32 0.19 8.33
N LEU A 38 -5.50 0.67 7.40
CA LEU A 38 -5.89 1.31 6.17
C LEU A 38 -5.98 0.27 5.06
N ASP A 39 -7.17 0.08 4.51
CA ASP A 39 -7.40 -0.70 3.30
C ASP A 39 -7.39 0.25 2.09
N ALA A 40 -6.60 -0.09 1.08
CA ALA A 40 -6.59 0.65 -0.18
C ALA A 40 -6.32 -0.27 -1.37
N ARG A 41 -6.91 0.08 -2.52
CA ARG A 41 -6.65 -0.56 -3.80
C ARG A 41 -5.93 0.41 -4.72
N SER A 42 -4.97 -0.09 -5.48
CA SER A 42 -4.30 0.67 -6.54
C SER A 42 -4.21 -0.13 -7.83
N LEU A 43 -3.86 0.53 -8.93
CA LEU A 43 -3.30 -0.12 -10.11
C LEU A 43 -2.11 -0.99 -9.70
N LEU A 44 -1.81 -2.02 -10.48
CA LEU A 44 -0.68 -2.89 -10.20
C LEU A 44 0.63 -2.07 -10.14
N GLN A 45 1.24 -2.05 -8.97
CA GLN A 45 2.51 -1.37 -8.73
C GLN A 45 3.48 -2.32 -8.03
N GLY A 46 4.47 -2.83 -8.75
CA GLY A 46 5.47 -3.77 -8.21
C GLY A 46 6.44 -3.15 -7.18
N LYS A 47 6.37 -1.83 -6.95
CA LYS A 47 7.11 -1.16 -5.87
C LYS A 47 6.45 -1.32 -4.51
N LEU A 48 5.16 -1.64 -4.46
CA LEU A 48 4.44 -1.86 -3.21
C LEU A 48 4.93 -3.18 -2.61
N SER A 49 5.47 -3.10 -1.41
CA SER A 49 6.01 -4.24 -0.67
C SER A 49 5.82 -4.03 0.84
N PRO A 50 5.70 -5.09 1.64
CA PRO A 50 5.60 -4.96 3.08
C PRO A 50 6.81 -4.21 3.67
N GLY A 51 6.56 -3.39 4.69
CA GLY A 51 7.54 -2.53 5.32
C GLY A 51 7.85 -1.22 4.57
N ARG A 52 7.42 -1.07 3.31
CA ARG A 52 7.65 0.16 2.55
C ARG A 52 6.72 1.29 3.04
N PRO A 53 7.23 2.54 3.15
CA PRO A 53 6.36 3.68 3.41
C PRO A 53 5.51 4.00 2.18
N VAL A 54 4.26 4.38 2.42
CA VAL A 54 3.32 4.86 1.41
C VAL A 54 2.69 6.15 1.91
N ARG A 55 2.65 7.16 1.05
CA ARG A 55 1.88 8.39 1.29
C ARG A 55 0.57 8.26 0.56
N ILE A 56 -0.54 8.27 1.29
CA ILE A 56 -1.88 8.25 0.70
C ILE A 56 -2.39 9.69 0.68
N GLU A 57 -2.82 10.15 -0.49
CA GLU A 57 -3.56 11.41 -0.64
C GLU A 57 -4.93 11.11 -1.23
N SER A 58 -5.97 11.48 -0.51
CA SER A 58 -7.35 11.18 -0.88
C SER A 58 -8.31 12.14 -0.20
N SER A 59 -9.43 12.47 -0.84
CA SER A 59 -10.48 13.24 -0.17
C SER A 59 -11.29 12.42 0.84
N ALA A 60 -11.10 11.09 0.90
CA ALA A 60 -11.85 10.19 1.77
C ALA A 60 -11.28 10.11 3.20
N ILE A 61 -9.98 10.39 3.36
CA ILE A 61 -9.26 10.34 4.63
C ILE A 61 -8.30 11.52 4.71
N ASP A 62 -7.74 11.81 5.89
CA ASP A 62 -6.66 12.79 5.99
C ASP A 62 -5.39 12.27 5.31
N ASP A 63 -4.75 13.12 4.51
CA ASP A 63 -3.49 12.82 3.84
C ASP A 63 -2.43 12.42 4.88
N GLY A 64 -1.75 11.29 4.64
CA GLY A 64 -0.90 10.70 5.67
C GLY A 64 0.16 9.73 5.16
N PHE A 65 1.07 9.42 6.06
CA PHE A 65 2.10 8.40 5.85
C PHE A 65 1.69 7.12 6.56
N PHE A 66 1.82 6.02 5.83
CA PHE A 66 1.49 4.69 6.30
C PHE A 66 2.62 3.73 5.94
N ARG A 67 2.75 2.67 6.70
CA ARG A 67 3.61 1.53 6.42
C ARG A 67 2.75 0.39 5.91
N ILE A 68 3.12 -0.18 4.76
CA ILE A 68 2.45 -1.35 4.21
C ILE A 68 2.73 -2.56 5.11
N GLU A 69 1.68 -3.20 5.64
CA GLU A 69 1.79 -4.46 6.40
C GLU A 69 1.63 -5.65 5.48
N LYS A 70 0.75 -5.53 4.48
CA LYS A 70 0.42 -6.58 3.53
C LYS A 70 0.11 -5.99 2.17
N VAL A 71 0.52 -6.70 1.13
CA VAL A 71 0.20 -6.39 -0.26
C VAL A 71 -0.18 -7.68 -0.97
N ILE A 72 -1.22 -7.63 -1.79
CA ILE A 72 -1.60 -8.70 -2.70
C ILE A 72 -1.67 -8.11 -4.10
N HIS A 73 -0.90 -8.68 -5.03
CA HIS A 73 -0.91 -8.31 -6.43
C HIS A 73 -1.79 -9.27 -7.22
N PHE A 74 -2.77 -8.72 -7.94
CA PHE A 74 -3.64 -9.46 -8.83
C PHE A 74 -3.32 -9.12 -10.28
N GLY A 75 -3.26 -10.16 -11.11
CA GLY A 75 -3.08 -10.04 -12.56
C GLY A 75 -3.52 -11.33 -13.24
N ASP A 76 -4.32 -11.18 -14.29
CA ASP A 76 -4.77 -12.28 -15.15
C ASP A 76 -4.37 -11.99 -16.60
N ILE A 77 -3.67 -12.94 -17.23
CA ILE A 77 -3.23 -12.83 -18.63
C ILE A 77 -4.39 -12.90 -19.63
N ALA A 78 -5.52 -13.51 -19.23
CA ALA A 78 -6.73 -13.59 -20.04
C ALA A 78 -7.78 -12.53 -19.62
N GLY A 79 -7.54 -11.85 -18.50
CA GLY A 79 -8.41 -10.83 -17.92
C GLY A 79 -7.88 -9.41 -18.11
N ASN A 80 -8.70 -8.42 -17.73
CA ASN A 80 -8.35 -7.00 -17.79
C ASN A 80 -7.98 -6.42 -16.42
N GLU A 81 -8.06 -7.21 -15.35
CA GLU A 81 -7.92 -6.72 -13.98
C GLU A 81 -6.47 -6.87 -13.48
N TRP A 82 -5.82 -5.73 -13.27
CA TRP A 82 -4.45 -5.63 -12.79
C TRP A 82 -4.40 -4.60 -11.65
N TYR A 83 -4.37 -5.08 -10.41
CA TYR A 83 -4.44 -4.21 -9.23
C TYR A 83 -3.59 -4.75 -8.08
N SER A 84 -3.33 -3.88 -7.12
CA SER A 84 -2.72 -4.23 -5.84
C SER A 84 -3.68 -3.85 -4.72
N ASP A 85 -3.97 -4.78 -3.82
CA ASP A 85 -4.66 -4.49 -2.57
C ASP A 85 -3.59 -4.36 -1.46
N ILE A 86 -3.69 -3.31 -0.65
CA ILE A 86 -2.78 -3.06 0.47
C ILE A 86 -3.56 -2.90 1.78
N GLU A 87 -2.98 -3.46 2.84
CA GLU A 87 -3.31 -3.14 4.23
C GLU A 87 -2.12 -2.38 4.81
N ALA A 88 -2.35 -1.20 5.40
CA ALA A 88 -1.30 -0.34 5.90
C ALA A 88 -1.62 0.25 7.28
N ARG A 89 -0.61 0.70 8.03
CA ARG A 89 -0.79 1.34 9.34
C ARG A 89 -0.07 2.68 9.39
N ALA A 90 -0.65 3.66 10.08
CA ALA A 90 -0.02 4.97 10.25
C ALA A 90 1.37 4.87 10.92
N ILE A 91 2.30 5.72 10.48
CA ILE A 91 3.68 5.84 11.00
C ILE A 91 3.91 7.19 11.68
#